data_AF-A0A962NE00-F1
#
_entry.id   AF-A0A962NE00-F1
#
_cell.length_a   1.000
_cell.length_b   1.000
_cell.length_c   1.000
_cell.angle_alpha   90.00
_cell.angle_beta   90.00
_cell.angle_gamma   90.00
#
_symmetry.space_group_name_H-M   'P 1'
#
loop_
_entity.id
_entity.type
_entity.pdbx_description
1 polymer ?
#
loop_
_entity_poly.entity_id
_entity_poly.type
_entity_poly.pdbx_seq_one_letter_code
_entity_poly.pdbx_strand_id
1 'polypeptide(L)' 'METAASSSQTYNPRKRHCYAVWEITLKCNLACSHCGSRAGAARHDELSTAEALNLVQQMADAGITEVTL' A
#
# COMPACT_ATOMS: atom_id res chain seq x y z
N MET A 1 -12.83 33.70 -14.39
CA MET A 1 -13.55 32.42 -14.51
C MET A 1 -12.56 31.44 -15.13
N GLU A 2 -11.64 30.95 -14.29
CA GLU A 2 -10.55 30.07 -14.69
C GLU A 2 -11.12 28.69 -15.01
N THR A 3 -10.90 28.23 -16.23
CA THR A 3 -11.32 26.91 -16.70
C THR A 3 -10.36 25.86 -16.18
N ALA A 4 -10.91 24.87 -15.47
CA ALA A 4 -10.18 23.75 -14.91
C ALA A 4 -9.37 23.01 -16.00
N ALA A 5 -8.09 22.77 -15.71
CA ALA A 5 -7.22 21.95 -16.53
C ALA A 5 -7.81 20.54 -16.65
N SER A 6 -8.32 20.24 -17.85
CA SER A 6 -8.76 18.90 -18.26
C SER A 6 -7.55 17.97 -18.26
N SER A 7 -7.41 17.19 -17.18
CA SER A 7 -6.38 16.18 -17.03
C SER A 7 -6.64 15.05 -18.03
N SER A 8 -5.93 15.09 -19.15
CA SER A 8 -5.94 14.07 -20.20
C SER A 8 -5.16 12.82 -19.74
N GLN A 9 -5.81 12.00 -18.91
CA GLN A 9 -5.30 10.65 -18.63
C GLN A 9 -5.50 9.80 -19.89
N THR A 10 -4.43 9.52 -20.62
CA THR A 10 -4.46 8.63 -21.79
C THR A 10 -4.86 7.22 -21.36
N TYR A 11 -5.97 6.73 -21.89
CA TYR A 11 -6.48 5.38 -21.61
C TYR A 11 -5.49 4.34 -22.12
N ASN A 12 -4.81 3.64 -21.20
CA ASN A 12 -3.95 2.50 -21.49
C ASN A 12 -4.67 1.20 -21.08
N PRO A 13 -5.23 0.44 -22.02
CA PRO A 13 -5.98 -0.79 -21.71
C PRO A 13 -5.11 -1.91 -21.11
N ARG A 14 -3.78 -1.73 -21.07
CA ARG A 14 -2.83 -2.65 -20.41
C ARG A 14 -2.36 -2.19 -19.03
N LYS A 15 -2.75 -1.00 -18.55
CA LYS A 15 -2.56 -0.63 -17.14
C LYS A 15 -3.67 -1.28 -16.32
N ARG A 16 -3.40 -2.46 -15.76
CA ARG A 16 -4.19 -2.93 -14.63
C ARG A 16 -3.95 -1.94 -13.49
N HIS A 17 -5.01 -1.22 -13.10
CA HIS A 17 -4.98 -0.39 -11.90
C HIS A 17 -5.02 -1.36 -10.71
N CYS A 18 -3.85 -1.85 -10.34
CA CYS A 18 -3.67 -2.70 -9.17
C CYS A 18 -3.17 -1.81 -8.04
N TYR A 19 -3.94 -1.72 -6.96
CA TYR A 19 -3.50 -1.14 -5.70
C TYR A 19 -3.10 -2.27 -4.76
N ALA A 20 -2.08 -2.04 -3.94
CA ALA A 20 -1.65 -3.00 -2.92
C ALA A 20 -2.25 -2.62 -1.56
N VAL A 21 -2.65 -3.64 -0.79
CA VAL A 21 -2.91 -3.49 0.64
C VAL A 21 -1.76 -4.19 1.35
N TRP A 22 -1.07 -3.46 2.21
CA TRP A 22 0.10 -3.96 2.90
C TRP A 22 -0.03 -3.69 4.40
N GLU A 23 -0.25 -4.75 5.18
CA GLU A 23 -0.09 -4.71 6.63
C GLU A 23 1.40 -4.53 6.98
N ILE A 24 1.86 -3.28 7.10
CA ILE A 24 3.28 -2.97 7.36
C ILE A 24 3.75 -3.47 8.72
N THR A 25 2.85 -3.49 9.71
CA THR A 25 3.04 -4.11 11.02
C THR A 25 1.70 -4.56 11.59
N LEU A 26 1.69 -5.64 12.37
CA LEU A 26 0.54 -5.99 13.21
C LEU A 26 0.72 -5.54 14.66
N LYS A 27 1.78 -4.78 14.96
CA LYS A 27 1.94 -4.18 16.29
C LYS A 27 0.83 -3.16 16.52
N CYS A 28 0.01 -3.40 17.53
CA CYS A 28 -1.07 -2.52 17.95
C CYS A 28 -1.14 -2.45 19.47
N ASN A 29 -1.41 -1.26 20.01
CA ASN A 29 -1.54 -1.04 21.45
C ASN A 29 -2.98 -1.24 21.97
N LEU A 30 -3.89 -1.72 21.12
CA LEU A 30 -5.29 -2.02 21.45
C LEU A 30 -5.55 -3.53 21.50
N ALA A 31 -6.71 -3.92 22.04
CA ALA A 31 -7.13 -5.32 22.19
C ALA A 31 -8.60 -5.51 21.74
N CYS A 32 -8.91 -5.10 20.52
CA CYS A 32 -10.28 -5.09 20.01
C CYS A 32 -10.83 -6.51 19.77
N SER A 33 -11.98 -6.85 20.34
CA SER A 33 -12.62 -8.17 20.20
C SER A 33 -13.03 -8.53 18.77
N HIS A 34 -13.09 -7.56 17.87
CA HIS A 34 -13.50 -7.70 16.47
C HIS A 34 -12.35 -7.43 15.48
N CYS A 35 -11.09 -7.46 15.95
CA CYS A 35 -9.93 -7.17 15.09
C CYS A 35 -9.76 -8.26 14.02
N GLY A 36 -10.11 -7.93 12.76
CA GLY A 36 -9.95 -8.83 11.62
C GLY A 36 -8.50 -9.27 11.37
N SER A 37 -7.55 -8.35 11.52
CA SER A 37 -6.12 -8.63 11.36
C SER A 37 -5.50 -9.36 12.55
N ARG A 38 -6.22 -9.51 13.66
CA ARG A 38 -5.71 -10.07 14.93
C ARG A 38 -4.41 -9.39 15.38
N ALA A 39 -4.40 -8.05 15.29
CA ALA A 39 -3.26 -7.21 15.65
C ALA A 39 -2.99 -7.23 17.17
N GLY A 40 -1.74 -6.92 17.55
CA GLY A 40 -1.28 -6.95 18.93
C GLY A 40 0.24 -6.84 19.00
N ALA A 41 0.94 -7.96 19.21
CA ALA A 41 2.40 -7.98 19.08
C ALA A 41 2.81 -7.91 17.60
N ALA A 42 4.00 -7.35 17.34
CA ALA A 42 4.63 -7.45 16.03
C ALA A 42 4.84 -8.92 15.66
N ARG A 43 4.75 -9.25 14.36
CA ARG A 43 5.17 -10.58 13.88
C ARG A 43 6.70 -10.72 13.98
N HIS A 44 7.18 -11.95 14.07
CA HIS A 44 8.61 -12.24 14.20
C HIS A 44 9.41 -11.85 12.96
N ASP A 45 8.81 -11.98 11.78
CA ASP A 45 9.45 -11.71 10.49
C ASP A 45 8.79 -10.52 9.76
N GLU A 46 8.53 -9.43 10.48
CA GLU A 46 8.18 -8.16 9.82
C GLU A 46 9.39 -7.59 9.08
N LEU A 47 9.16 -6.94 7.95
CA LEU A 47 10.24 -6.34 7.16
C LEU A 47 10.96 -5.26 7.98
N SER A 48 12.29 -5.29 7.92
CA SER A 48 13.09 -4.15 8.35
C SER A 48 12.79 -2.93 7.47
N THR A 49 13.14 -1.73 7.94
CA THR A 49 12.96 -0.50 7.15
C THR A 49 13.67 -0.57 5.79
N ALA A 50 14.84 -1.21 5.71
CA ALA A 50 15.58 -1.36 4.46
C ALA A 50 14.83 -2.27 3.47
N GLU A 51 14.31 -3.41 3.95
CA GLU A 51 13.50 -4.33 3.14
C GLU A 51 12.17 -3.71 2.71
N ALA A 52 11.54 -2.94 3.60
CA ALA A 52 10.32 -2.19 3.31
C ALA A 52 10.52 -1.19 2.16
N LEU A 53 11.61 -0.41 2.19
CA LEU A 53 11.95 0.52 1.10
C LEU A 53 12.29 -0.21 -0.19
N ASN A 54 12.97 -1.37 -0.10
CA ASN A 54 13.25 -2.21 -1.26
C ASN A 54 11.94 -2.75 -1.89
N LEU A 55 10.97 -3.17 -1.08
CA LEU A 55 9.67 -3.62 -1.54
C LEU A 55 8.91 -2.51 -2.28
N VAL A 56 8.97 -1.25 -1.81
CA VAL A 56 8.37 -0.11 -2.53
C VAL A 56 8.92 0.01 -3.96
N GLN A 57 10.24 -0.17 -4.14
CA GLN A 57 10.83 -0.17 -5.47
C GLN A 57 10.31 -1.33 -6.33
N GLN A 58 10.25 -2.54 -5.76
CA GLN A 58 9.70 -3.72 -6.46
C GLN A 58 8.23 -3.52 -6.86
N MET A 59 7.41 -2.90 -6.01
CA MET A 59 6.00 -2.58 -6.32
C MET A 59 5.90 -1.58 -7.47
N ALA A 60 6.74 -0.55 -7.49
CA ALA A 60 6.80 0.42 -8.59
C ALA A 60 7.22 -0.25 -9.91
N ASP A 61 8.22 -1.12 -9.87
CA ASP A 61 8.69 -1.89 -11.04
C ASP A 61 7.60 -2.85 -11.56
N ALA A 62 6.77 -3.39 -10.66
CA ALA A 62 5.59 -4.19 -10.98
C ALA A 62 4.41 -3.38 -11.52
N GLY A 63 4.49 -2.04 -11.51
CA GLY A 63 3.45 -1.14 -12.00
C GLY A 63 2.32 -0.84 -11.01
N ILE A 64 2.52 -1.11 -9.71
CA ILE A 64 1.61 -0.69 -8.65
C ILE A 64 1.82 0.80 -8.39
N THR A 65 0.75 1.58 -8.49
CA THR A 65 0.79 3.04 -8.33
C THR A 65 0.10 3.54 -7.07
N GLU A 66 -0.53 2.66 -6.30
CA GLU A 66 -1.28 2.99 -5.09
C GLU A 66 -1.10 1.90 -4.04
N VAL A 67 -0.86 2.29 -2.79
CA VAL A 67 -0.66 1.38 -1.66
C VAL A 67 -1.44 1.89 -0.44
N THR A 68 -2.18 1.00 0.21
CA THR A 68 -2.79 1.20 1.53
C THR A 68 -1.92 0.49 2.58
N LEU A 69 -1.63 1.18 3.69
CA LEU A 69 -0.83 0.69 4.82
C LEU A 69 -1.69 0.41 6.06
#